data_AF-A0A3D5WLN8-F1
#
_entry.id   AF-A0A3D5WLN8-F1
#
_cell.length_a   1.000
_cell.length_b   1.000
_cell.length_c   1.000
_cell.angle_alpha   90.00
_cell.angle_beta   90.00
_cell.angle_gamma   90.00
#
_symmetry.space_group_name_H-M   'P 1'
#
loop_
_entity.id
_entity.type
_entity.pdbx_description
1 polymer ?
#
loop_
_entity_poly.entity_id
_entity_poly.type
_entity_poly.pdbx_seq_one_letter_code
_entity_poly.pdbx_strand_id
1 'polypeptide(L)'
;YTTFSTGVTDDNGNTQSYWDAGSVFCWNSLTLNVQARYVKISPTEDNYEDSLLELVFLDSNGKKLEPVNRDEYKNLFDEQDEFEGRASAMNGTYFDEIYHGRTAYEMIHKLYCYENTHPPLGKIFIACGVLMFGMNPFGWRFMGTLFGVFMVPIIYLFAKRFFNKEWISIVTTLLFAFDFMHFVQTRIATIDVFVTLFIMLSYYFMYCYLQKSFYDTKLQKTFIPLGLCGVAMGLSWASKWTGIYSSVGLCILFFLHMYRRYREYVIACKTPRGQTNGISHAYIIDN
;
A
#
# COMPACT_ATOMS: atom_id res chain seq x y z
N TYR A 1 -11.01 -8.98 13.96
CA TYR A 1 -10.80 -9.53 15.31
C TYR A 1 -11.19 -10.98 15.26
N THR A 2 -10.21 -11.87 15.33
CA THR A 2 -10.48 -13.30 15.48
C THR A 2 -10.54 -13.51 16.97
N THR A 3 -11.75 -13.56 17.52
CA THR A 3 -11.93 -13.68 18.97
C THR A 3 -11.71 -15.14 19.28
N PHE A 4 -10.47 -15.51 19.57
CA PHE A 4 -10.24 -16.80 20.20
C PHE A 4 -10.89 -16.76 21.57
N SER A 5 -11.21 -17.93 22.05
CA SER A 5 -11.72 -18.11 23.39
C SER A 5 -11.20 -19.47 23.77
N THR A 6 -9.92 -19.52 24.10
CA THR A 6 -9.32 -20.78 24.52
C THR A 6 -9.51 -20.88 26.01
N GLY A 7 -10.37 -21.81 26.44
CA GLY A 7 -10.41 -22.24 27.82
C GLY A 7 -9.20 -23.13 28.09
N VAL A 8 -8.34 -22.75 29.03
CA VAL A 8 -7.32 -23.66 29.56
C VAL A 8 -7.97 -24.42 30.71
N THR A 9 -8.16 -25.72 30.53
CA THR A 9 -8.64 -26.61 31.59
C THR A 9 -7.46 -27.31 32.24
N ASP A 10 -7.31 -27.13 33.56
CA ASP A 10 -6.29 -27.82 34.36
C ASP A 10 -6.71 -29.26 34.74
N ASP A 11 -5.82 -30.00 35.38
CA ASP A 11 -6.06 -31.39 35.84
C ASP A 11 -7.23 -31.51 36.85
N ASN A 12 -7.71 -30.38 37.40
CA ASN A 12 -8.83 -30.31 38.33
C ASN A 12 -10.16 -29.92 37.65
N GLY A 13 -10.17 -29.74 36.33
CA GLY A 13 -11.35 -29.30 35.58
C GLY A 13 -11.67 -27.82 35.70
N ASN A 14 -10.76 -27.00 36.27
CA ASN A 14 -10.95 -25.56 36.33
C ASN A 14 -10.64 -24.95 34.96
N THR A 15 -11.64 -24.31 34.36
CA THR A 15 -11.49 -23.59 33.10
C THR A 15 -11.16 -22.13 33.40
N GLN A 16 -9.96 -21.67 33.03
CA GLN A 16 -9.65 -20.24 32.99
C GLN A 16 -10.09 -19.62 31.66
N SER A 17 -10.53 -18.36 31.74
CA SER A 17 -11.35 -17.64 30.76
C SER A 17 -10.67 -17.25 29.43
N TYR A 18 -11.52 -17.15 28.40
CA TYR A 18 -11.44 -16.44 27.12
C TYR A 18 -10.12 -15.71 26.79
N TRP A 19 -9.31 -16.31 25.91
CA TRP A 19 -8.17 -15.64 25.26
C TRP A 19 -8.58 -14.97 23.95
N ASP A 20 -8.79 -13.65 23.96
CA ASP A 20 -8.89 -12.89 22.71
C ASP A 20 -7.49 -12.71 22.11
N ALA A 21 -7.20 -13.38 20.99
CA ALA A 21 -5.93 -13.21 20.30
C ALA A 21 -5.93 -11.85 19.59
N GLY A 22 -5.33 -10.85 20.25
CA GLY A 22 -5.39 -9.45 19.87
C GLY A 22 -5.11 -9.18 18.38
N SER A 23 -3.83 -9.17 17.99
CA SER A 23 -3.43 -8.86 16.61
C SER A 23 -3.06 -10.13 15.83
N VAL A 24 -3.22 -10.10 14.51
CA VAL A 24 -2.90 -11.25 13.62
C VAL A 24 -1.49 -11.13 13.03
N PHE A 25 -0.86 -12.26 12.71
CA PHE A 25 0.52 -12.32 12.19
C PHE A 25 1.53 -11.61 13.10
N CYS A 26 1.35 -11.80 14.40
CA CYS A 26 2.29 -11.43 15.44
C CYS A 26 2.13 -12.39 16.63
N TRP A 27 3.17 -12.51 17.45
CA TRP A 27 3.10 -13.28 18.69
C TRP A 27 2.25 -12.54 19.73
N ASN A 28 1.17 -13.19 20.16
CA ASN A 28 0.37 -12.75 21.30
C ASN A 28 0.77 -13.56 22.53
N SER A 29 0.72 -12.94 23.72
CA SER A 29 1.11 -13.60 24.97
C SER A 29 -0.08 -13.71 25.92
N LEU A 30 -0.15 -14.84 26.61
CA LEU A 30 -1.11 -15.11 27.67
C LEU A 30 -0.36 -15.70 28.86
N THR A 31 -0.41 -15.04 30.02
CA THR A 31 0.20 -15.55 31.24
C THR A 31 -0.78 -16.48 31.95
N LEU A 32 -0.41 -17.75 32.06
CA LEU A 32 -1.18 -18.77 32.75
C LEU A 32 -0.52 -19.07 34.10
N ASN A 33 -1.16 -18.68 35.20
CA ASN A 33 -0.67 -18.95 36.56
C ASN A 33 -1.16 -20.31 37.06
N VAL A 34 -0.88 -21.37 36.31
CA VAL A 34 -1.32 -22.74 36.62
C VAL A 34 -0.15 -23.72 36.57
N GLN A 35 -0.19 -24.73 37.43
CA GLN A 35 0.70 -25.88 37.38
C GLN A 35 -0.14 -27.09 36.96
N ALA A 36 0.05 -27.57 35.73
CA ALA A 36 -0.74 -28.66 35.15
C ALA A 36 0.15 -29.62 34.36
N ARG A 37 -0.25 -30.90 34.28
CA ARG A 37 0.40 -31.90 33.42
C ARG A 37 -0.10 -31.85 31.98
N TYR A 38 -1.36 -31.48 31.79
CA TYR A 38 -2.01 -31.39 30.48
C TYR A 38 -2.57 -29.99 30.25
N VAL A 39 -2.45 -29.52 29.02
CA VAL A 39 -3.08 -28.27 28.55
C VAL A 39 -3.94 -28.61 27.36
N LYS A 40 -5.23 -28.26 27.43
CA LYS A 40 -6.17 -28.37 26.31
C LYS A 40 -6.45 -26.98 25.77
N ILE A 41 -6.36 -26.84 24.46
CA ILE A 41 -6.79 -25.65 23.72
C ILE A 41 -7.94 -26.11 22.82
N SER A 42 -9.09 -25.46 22.95
CA SER A 42 -10.26 -25.73 22.12
C SER A 42 -10.94 -24.42 21.73
N PRO A 43 -11.54 -24.35 20.51
CA PRO A 43 -12.35 -23.21 20.13
C PRO A 43 -13.58 -23.12 21.05
N THR A 44 -14.13 -21.92 21.22
CA THR A 44 -15.37 -21.74 22.01
C THR A 44 -16.62 -21.98 21.21
N GLU A 45 -16.57 -21.78 19.90
CA GLU A 45 -17.65 -22.12 18.99
C GLU A 45 -17.06 -22.88 17.80
N ASP A 46 -17.78 -23.88 17.31
CA ASP A 46 -17.40 -24.63 16.11
C ASP A 46 -17.74 -23.81 14.84
N ASN A 47 -17.05 -22.69 14.67
CA ASN A 47 -17.26 -21.78 13.54
C ASN A 47 -16.39 -22.13 12.31
N TYR A 48 -15.41 -23.05 12.43
CA TYR A 48 -14.47 -23.50 11.39
C TYR A 48 -13.66 -22.38 10.69
N GLU A 49 -13.77 -21.12 11.11
CA GLU A 49 -13.08 -19.98 10.53
C GLU A 49 -11.85 -19.55 11.34
N ASP A 50 -11.76 -19.99 12.60
CA ASP A 50 -10.65 -19.69 13.48
C ASP A 50 -9.41 -20.52 13.13
N SER A 51 -8.27 -19.85 12.95
CA SER A 51 -7.01 -20.49 12.58
C SER A 51 -5.89 -20.08 13.53
N LEU A 52 -5.35 -21.05 14.25
CA LEU A 52 -4.13 -20.88 15.04
C LEU A 52 -2.94 -21.25 14.16
N LEU A 53 -1.98 -20.35 14.03
CA LEU A 53 -0.80 -20.56 13.19
C LEU A 53 0.32 -21.21 14.00
N GLU A 54 0.76 -20.58 15.08
CA GLU A 54 1.91 -21.02 15.85
C GLU A 54 1.69 -20.90 17.35
N LEU A 55 2.36 -21.76 18.12
CA LEU A 55 2.35 -21.76 19.58
C LEU A 55 3.75 -21.87 20.18
N VAL A 56 3.98 -21.13 21.27
CA VAL A 56 5.16 -21.30 22.11
C VAL A 56 4.72 -21.32 23.57
N PHE A 57 5.10 -22.38 24.28
CA PHE A 57 4.95 -22.45 25.73
C PHE A 57 6.25 -22.00 26.40
N LEU A 58 6.14 -21.21 27.45
CA LEU A 58 7.26 -20.76 28.26
C LEU A 58 7.05 -21.18 29.71
N ASP A 59 8.12 -21.60 30.38
CA ASP A 59 8.10 -21.78 31.84
C ASP A 59 8.16 -20.44 32.58
N SER A 60 8.11 -20.49 33.92
CA SER A 60 8.19 -19.30 34.77
C SER A 60 9.51 -18.52 34.65
N ASN A 61 10.54 -19.12 34.06
CA ASN A 61 11.84 -18.51 33.81
C ASN A 61 12.00 -18.05 32.33
N GLY A 62 10.95 -18.17 31.51
CA GLY A 62 10.98 -17.82 30.09
C GLY A 62 11.66 -18.86 29.19
N LYS A 63 11.93 -20.07 29.69
CA LYS A 63 12.48 -21.16 28.88
C LYS A 63 11.37 -21.81 28.05
N LYS A 64 11.63 -22.04 26.76
CA LYS A 64 10.71 -22.74 25.86
C LYS A 64 10.42 -24.16 26.38
N LEU A 65 9.15 -24.51 26.41
CA LEU A 65 8.63 -25.83 26.73
C LEU A 65 8.03 -26.45 25.47
N GLU A 66 8.31 -27.72 25.24
CA GLU A 66 7.80 -28.47 24.10
C GLU A 66 6.81 -29.54 24.57
N PRO A 67 5.61 -29.61 23.97
CA PRO A 67 4.64 -30.63 24.32
C PRO A 67 5.11 -32.01 23.83
N VAL A 68 4.77 -33.06 24.59
CA VAL A 68 5.17 -34.44 24.27
C VAL A 68 4.59 -34.91 22.94
N ASN A 69 3.39 -34.42 22.58
CA ASN A 69 2.69 -34.73 21.33
C ASN A 69 2.96 -33.69 20.22
N ARG A 70 4.06 -32.93 20.28
CA ARG A 70 4.46 -31.95 19.26
C ARG A 70 4.38 -32.50 17.84
N ASP A 71 4.87 -33.72 17.66
CA ASP A 71 4.96 -34.37 16.33
C ASP A 71 3.58 -34.65 15.71
N GLU A 72 2.52 -34.74 16.53
CA GLU A 72 1.13 -34.86 16.05
C GLU A 72 0.59 -33.53 15.51
N TYR A 73 1.17 -32.41 15.95
CA TYR A 73 0.74 -31.04 15.64
C TYR A 73 1.89 -30.21 15.04
N LYS A 74 2.63 -30.81 14.11
CA LYS A 74 3.89 -30.26 13.57
C LYS A 74 3.81 -28.78 13.18
N ASN A 75 2.76 -28.37 12.46
CA ASN A 75 2.59 -27.00 11.94
C ASN A 75 2.28 -25.94 13.02
N LEU A 76 1.98 -26.34 14.26
CA LEU A 76 1.85 -25.39 15.39
C LEU A 76 3.18 -25.20 16.11
N PHE A 77 4.15 -26.08 15.80
CA PHE A 77 5.36 -26.26 16.55
C PHE A 77 6.62 -26.42 15.66
N ASP A 78 6.66 -25.78 14.50
CA ASP A 78 7.83 -25.76 13.62
C ASP A 78 8.54 -24.40 13.54
N GLU A 79 7.98 -23.32 14.10
CA GLU A 79 8.60 -21.97 14.08
C GLU A 79 8.96 -21.40 15.48
N GLN A 80 9.14 -22.24 16.51
CA GLN A 80 9.40 -21.76 17.89
C GLN A 80 10.68 -20.94 17.97
N ASP A 81 11.64 -21.14 17.07
CA ASP A 81 12.90 -20.39 17.03
C ASP A 81 12.75 -18.96 16.52
N GLU A 82 11.67 -18.65 15.80
CA GLU A 82 11.32 -17.29 15.37
C GLU A 82 10.69 -16.46 16.51
N PHE A 83 10.41 -17.07 17.66
CA PHE A 83 9.91 -16.37 18.83
C PHE A 83 11.02 -15.61 19.57
N GLU A 84 11.03 -14.28 19.41
CA GLU A 84 11.99 -13.38 20.05
C GLU A 84 11.58 -12.92 21.47
N GLY A 85 10.38 -13.26 21.95
CA GLY A 85 9.89 -12.86 23.27
C GLY A 85 9.52 -11.38 23.45
N ARG A 86 9.77 -10.55 22.44
CA ARG A 86 9.40 -9.13 22.42
C ARG A 86 8.63 -8.80 21.15
N ALA A 87 7.56 -8.00 21.24
CA ALA A 87 6.92 -7.45 20.05
C ALA A 87 7.73 -6.28 19.51
N SER A 88 7.98 -6.25 18.20
CA SER A 88 8.66 -5.16 17.53
C SER A 88 8.15 -4.97 16.10
N ALA A 89 8.46 -3.82 15.51
CA ALA A 89 8.19 -3.60 14.10
C ALA A 89 8.84 -4.65 13.20
N MET A 90 9.89 -5.36 13.64
CA MET A 90 10.61 -6.33 12.80
C MET A 90 9.98 -7.72 12.79
N ASN A 91 9.11 -8.07 13.75
CA ASN A 91 8.69 -9.45 13.98
C ASN A 91 7.16 -9.65 13.98
N GLY A 92 6.39 -8.64 13.61
CA GLY A 92 4.95 -8.76 13.49
C GLY A 92 4.31 -7.58 12.77
N THR A 93 2.99 -7.68 12.62
CA THR A 93 2.17 -6.56 12.16
C THR A 93 2.12 -5.47 13.23
N TYR A 94 2.07 -4.22 12.78
CA TYR A 94 1.71 -3.09 13.63
C TYR A 94 0.94 -2.05 12.81
N PHE A 95 0.17 -1.20 13.48
CA PHE A 95 -0.68 -0.22 12.81
C PHE A 95 -1.61 -0.91 11.76
N ASP A 96 -1.86 -0.28 10.62
CA ASP A 96 -2.77 -0.80 9.58
C ASP A 96 -2.27 -2.07 8.85
N GLU A 97 -1.06 -2.56 9.16
CA GLU A 97 -0.56 -3.82 8.60
C GLU A 97 -1.41 -5.03 9.04
N ILE A 98 -2.07 -4.92 10.21
CA ILE A 98 -3.03 -5.93 10.69
C ILE A 98 -4.17 -6.16 9.69
N TYR A 99 -4.56 -5.12 8.94
CA TYR A 99 -5.62 -5.22 7.96
C TYR A 99 -5.07 -5.62 6.59
N HIS A 100 -4.05 -4.92 6.11
CA HIS A 100 -3.57 -5.10 4.75
C HIS A 100 -2.71 -6.36 4.55
N GLY A 101 -1.85 -6.68 5.51
CA GLY A 101 -1.10 -7.94 5.54
C GLY A 101 -2.06 -9.13 5.66
N ARG A 102 -3.07 -9.02 6.53
CA ARG A 102 -4.13 -10.02 6.66
C ARG A 102 -4.90 -10.22 5.36
N THR A 103 -5.35 -9.16 4.70
CA THR A 103 -6.07 -9.31 3.44
C THR A 103 -5.20 -9.89 2.33
N ALA A 104 -3.90 -9.62 2.32
CA ALA A 104 -2.98 -10.31 1.41
C ALA A 104 -3.00 -11.83 1.64
N TYR A 105 -2.90 -12.28 2.90
CA TYR A 105 -3.04 -13.69 3.25
C TYR A 105 -4.40 -14.26 2.83
N GLU A 106 -5.50 -13.55 3.13
CA GLU A 106 -6.87 -13.97 2.79
C GLU A 106 -7.04 -14.12 1.26
N MET A 107 -6.54 -13.16 0.48
CA MET A 107 -6.58 -13.20 -0.99
C MET A 107 -5.82 -14.41 -1.55
N ILE A 108 -4.63 -14.71 -1.02
CA ILE A 108 -3.80 -15.84 -1.45
C ILE A 108 -4.51 -17.17 -1.19
N HIS A 109 -5.14 -17.30 -0.03
CA HIS A 109 -5.80 -18.53 0.41
C HIS A 109 -7.27 -18.63 -0.02
N LYS A 110 -7.78 -17.66 -0.78
CA LYS A 110 -9.19 -17.58 -1.23
C LYS A 110 -10.19 -17.54 -0.07
N LEU A 111 -9.79 -16.92 1.03
CA LEU A 111 -10.63 -16.68 2.19
C LEU A 111 -11.45 -15.40 2.01
N TYR A 112 -12.46 -15.23 2.85
CA TYR A 112 -13.20 -13.98 2.93
C TYR A 112 -12.23 -12.83 3.28
N CYS A 113 -12.23 -11.78 2.47
CA CYS A 113 -11.39 -10.60 2.71
C CYS A 113 -12.06 -9.68 3.72
N TYR A 114 -11.52 -9.63 4.94
CA TYR A 114 -12.09 -8.86 6.04
C TYR A 114 -12.11 -7.35 5.74
N GLU A 115 -11.00 -6.82 5.24
CA GLU A 115 -10.86 -5.39 4.93
C GLU A 115 -11.17 -5.14 3.45
N ASN A 116 -12.38 -4.64 3.18
CA ASN A 116 -12.90 -4.34 1.84
C ASN A 116 -13.27 -2.85 1.64
N THR A 117 -12.88 -1.97 2.58
CA THR A 117 -13.17 -0.53 2.58
C THR A 117 -12.59 0.18 1.35
N HIS A 118 -11.47 -0.32 0.84
CA HIS A 118 -10.78 0.20 -0.35
C HIS A 118 -10.68 -0.83 -1.47
N PRO A 119 -10.63 -0.36 -2.74
CA PRO A 119 -10.39 -1.20 -3.91
C PRO A 119 -9.16 -2.11 -3.77
N PRO A 120 -9.13 -3.27 -4.46
CA PRO A 120 -8.24 -4.37 -4.09
C PRO A 120 -6.79 -4.22 -4.57
N LEU A 121 -6.49 -3.34 -5.53
CA LEU A 121 -5.19 -3.35 -6.22
C LEU A 121 -4.00 -3.15 -5.27
N GLY A 122 -4.13 -2.26 -4.29
CA GLY A 122 -3.08 -2.04 -3.30
C GLY A 122 -2.77 -3.31 -2.49
N LYS A 123 -3.82 -4.04 -2.10
CA LYS A 123 -3.70 -5.30 -1.34
C LYS A 123 -3.19 -6.45 -2.22
N ILE A 124 -3.52 -6.44 -3.51
CA ILE A 124 -2.95 -7.38 -4.50
C ILE A 124 -1.43 -7.20 -4.61
N PHE A 125 -0.91 -5.97 -4.63
CA PHE A 125 0.54 -5.76 -4.61
C PHE A 125 1.18 -6.29 -3.34
N ILE A 126 0.58 -6.09 -2.17
CA ILE A 126 1.06 -6.67 -0.91
C ILE A 126 1.06 -8.20 -0.99
N ALA A 127 0.01 -8.80 -1.53
CA ALA A 127 -0.07 -10.25 -1.77
C ALA A 127 1.03 -10.76 -2.71
N CYS A 128 1.40 -10.01 -3.76
CA CYS A 128 2.57 -10.36 -4.58
C CYS A 128 3.87 -10.37 -3.76
N GLY A 129 4.05 -9.43 -2.84
CA GLY A 129 5.19 -9.42 -1.91
C GLY A 129 5.23 -10.66 -1.03
N VAL A 130 4.09 -11.02 -0.44
CA VAL A 130 3.93 -12.22 0.39
C VAL A 130 4.19 -13.50 -0.42
N LEU A 131 3.71 -13.59 -1.67
CA LEU A 131 3.97 -14.75 -2.54
C LEU A 131 5.45 -14.92 -2.89
N MET A 132 6.21 -13.82 -2.96
CA MET A 132 7.64 -13.86 -3.30
C MET A 132 8.52 -14.17 -2.09
N PHE A 133 8.16 -13.70 -0.89
CA PHE A 133 9.07 -13.69 0.27
C PHE A 133 8.48 -14.29 1.55
N GLY A 134 7.24 -14.78 1.52
CA GLY A 134 6.55 -15.40 2.65
C GLY A 134 5.66 -14.44 3.44
N MET A 135 4.82 -15.01 4.30
CA MET A 135 3.91 -14.27 5.19
C MET A 135 4.66 -13.76 6.43
N ASN A 136 5.59 -12.84 6.21
CA ASN A 136 6.43 -12.24 7.25
C ASN A 136 6.59 -10.72 7.01
N PRO A 137 7.12 -9.97 8.00
CA PRO A 137 7.33 -8.53 7.91
C PRO A 137 8.08 -8.06 6.67
N PHE A 138 9.06 -8.84 6.20
CA PHE A 138 9.79 -8.49 4.98
C PHE A 138 8.88 -8.63 3.74
N GLY A 139 8.15 -9.74 3.61
CA GLY A 139 7.33 -10.01 2.44
C GLY A 139 6.18 -9.05 2.22
N TRP A 140 5.40 -8.72 3.26
CA TRP A 140 4.28 -7.79 3.09
C TRP A 140 4.72 -6.33 2.92
N ARG A 141 5.93 -5.95 3.36
CA ARG A 141 6.47 -4.58 3.19
C ARG A 141 7.22 -4.35 1.89
N PHE A 142 7.76 -5.42 1.29
CA PHE A 142 8.67 -5.33 0.14
C PHE A 142 8.10 -4.47 -1.00
N MET A 143 6.87 -4.75 -1.40
CA MET A 143 6.24 -4.06 -2.54
C MET A 143 5.96 -2.59 -2.24
N GLY A 144 5.61 -2.26 -1.00
CA GLY A 144 5.45 -0.87 -0.58
C GLY A 144 6.77 -0.09 -0.68
N THR A 145 7.86 -0.68 -0.19
CA THR A 145 9.20 -0.06 -0.28
C THR A 145 9.66 0.11 -1.72
N LEU A 146 9.45 -0.91 -2.57
CA LEU A 146 9.79 -0.85 -3.99
C LEU A 146 9.06 0.29 -4.71
N PHE A 147 7.74 0.44 -4.46
CA PHE A 147 6.96 1.53 -5.05
C PHE A 147 7.38 2.89 -4.51
N GLY A 148 7.73 2.96 -3.23
CA GLY A 148 8.36 4.14 -2.61
C GLY A 148 9.65 4.57 -3.31
N VAL A 149 10.52 3.60 -3.65
CA VAL A 149 11.75 3.86 -4.42
C VAL A 149 11.44 4.42 -5.80
N PHE A 150 10.40 3.92 -6.50
CA PHE A 150 10.02 4.45 -7.81
C PHE A 150 9.50 5.90 -7.78
N MET A 151 9.00 6.39 -6.64
CA MET A 151 8.61 7.80 -6.50
C MET A 151 9.80 8.75 -6.65
N VAL A 152 11.01 8.32 -6.24
CA VAL A 152 12.24 9.15 -6.24
C VAL A 152 12.65 9.61 -7.66
N PRO A 153 12.82 8.72 -8.67
CA PRO A 153 13.10 9.17 -10.03
C PRO A 153 11.91 9.93 -10.64
N ILE A 154 10.66 9.62 -10.28
CA ILE A 154 9.50 10.35 -10.81
C ILE A 154 9.50 11.80 -10.33
N ILE A 155 9.73 12.07 -9.05
CA ILE A 155 9.79 13.44 -8.55
C ILE A 155 10.97 14.21 -9.16
N TYR A 156 12.11 13.54 -9.38
CA TYR A 156 13.24 14.13 -10.11
C TYR A 156 12.84 14.56 -11.53
N LEU A 157 12.22 13.65 -12.29
CA LEU A 157 11.79 13.93 -13.65
C LEU A 157 10.75 15.04 -13.71
N PHE A 158 9.83 15.06 -12.74
CA PHE A 158 8.84 16.12 -12.62
C PHE A 158 9.52 17.46 -12.32
N ALA A 159 10.38 17.54 -11.30
CA ALA A 159 11.10 18.76 -10.95
C ALA A 159 11.99 19.26 -12.10
N LYS A 160 12.68 18.37 -12.80
CA LYS A 160 13.51 18.70 -13.97
C LYS A 160 12.69 19.33 -15.08
N ARG A 161 11.51 18.78 -15.35
CA ARG A 161 10.60 19.28 -16.36
C ARG A 161 9.91 20.58 -15.95
N PHE A 162 9.69 20.79 -14.65
CA PHE A 162 9.00 21.96 -14.11
C PHE A 162 9.93 23.18 -13.96
N PHE A 163 11.11 22.99 -13.37
CA PHE A 163 12.06 24.07 -13.09
C PHE A 163 13.09 24.29 -14.20
N ASN A 164 13.29 23.29 -15.07
CA ASN A 164 14.31 23.29 -16.13
C ASN A 164 15.75 23.60 -15.59
N LYS A 165 15.99 23.29 -14.32
CA LYS A 165 17.26 23.51 -13.61
C LYS A 165 17.64 22.24 -12.85
N GLU A 166 18.80 21.69 -13.17
CA GLU A 166 19.26 20.42 -12.62
C GLU A 166 19.45 20.46 -11.10
N TRP A 167 20.12 21.50 -10.58
CA TRP A 167 20.37 21.61 -9.15
C TRP A 167 19.08 21.67 -8.32
N ILE A 168 18.03 22.37 -8.81
CA ILE A 168 16.72 22.42 -8.12
C ILE A 168 16.08 21.03 -8.10
N SER A 169 16.23 20.28 -9.20
CA SER A 169 15.69 18.93 -9.32
C SER A 169 16.35 17.99 -8.32
N ILE A 170 17.68 18.06 -8.20
CA ILE A 170 18.45 17.28 -7.21
C ILE A 170 18.00 17.63 -5.79
N VAL A 171 17.94 18.92 -5.44
CA VAL A 171 17.51 19.36 -4.10
C VAL A 171 16.08 18.90 -3.81
N THR A 172 15.16 19.04 -4.76
CA THR A 172 13.76 18.57 -4.61
C THR A 172 13.70 17.07 -4.35
N THR A 173 14.47 16.28 -5.11
CA THR A 173 14.51 14.83 -4.95
C THR A 173 15.13 14.41 -3.63
N LEU A 174 16.18 15.09 -3.17
CA LEU A 174 16.79 14.82 -1.86
C LEU A 174 15.80 15.14 -0.72
N LEU A 175 15.14 16.29 -0.78
CA LEU A 175 14.13 16.66 0.21
C LEU A 175 12.99 15.64 0.25
N PHE A 176 12.54 15.15 -0.90
CA PHE A 176 11.51 14.12 -0.98
C PHE A 176 11.99 12.76 -0.46
N ALA A 177 13.20 12.33 -0.83
CA ALA A 177 13.76 11.04 -0.43
C ALA A 177 14.02 10.95 1.09
N PHE A 178 14.33 12.08 1.73
CA PHE A 178 14.54 12.17 3.18
C PHE A 178 13.34 12.76 3.93
N ASP A 179 12.19 12.92 3.27
CA ASP A 179 10.96 13.30 3.94
C ASP A 179 10.53 12.18 4.89
N PHE A 180 10.27 12.53 6.16
CA PHE A 180 9.98 11.54 7.19
C PHE A 180 8.68 10.78 6.91
N MET A 181 7.68 11.45 6.32
CA MET A 181 6.40 10.79 6.00
C MET A 181 6.59 9.79 4.86
N HIS A 182 7.27 10.18 3.78
CA HIS A 182 7.63 9.26 2.69
C HIS A 182 8.45 8.08 3.20
N PHE A 183 9.48 8.33 4.02
CA PHE A 183 10.35 7.29 4.54
C PHE A 183 9.61 6.28 5.43
N VAL A 184 8.71 6.73 6.30
CA VAL A 184 7.94 5.85 7.18
C VAL A 184 6.85 5.10 6.40
N GLN A 185 6.05 5.80 5.60
CA GLN A 185 4.91 5.21 4.89
C GLN A 185 5.33 4.16 3.86
N THR A 186 6.50 4.31 3.23
CA THR A 186 7.00 3.34 2.25
C THR A 186 7.54 2.06 2.90
N ARG A 187 7.73 2.04 4.22
CA ARG A 187 8.29 0.91 4.99
C ARG A 187 7.27 0.15 5.82
N ILE A 188 6.00 0.52 5.74
CA ILE A 188 4.89 -0.21 6.33
C ILE A 188 3.98 -0.71 5.21
N ALA A 189 3.33 -1.85 5.42
CA ALA A 189 2.38 -2.40 4.45
C ALA A 189 1.03 -1.67 4.50
N THR A 190 1.03 -0.40 4.10
CA THR A 190 -0.18 0.38 3.85
C THR A 190 -0.44 0.53 2.36
N ILE A 191 -1.71 0.67 1.98
CA ILE A 191 -2.07 0.87 0.57
C ILE A 191 -1.78 2.30 0.06
N ASP A 192 -1.40 3.22 0.96
CA ASP A 192 -1.16 4.63 0.68
C ASP A 192 0.03 4.86 -0.25
N VAL A 193 1.06 4.04 -0.17
CA VAL A 193 2.23 4.13 -1.04
C VAL A 193 1.87 3.87 -2.50
N PHE A 194 1.00 2.89 -2.78
CA PHE A 194 0.63 2.55 -4.15
C PHE A 194 -0.21 3.65 -4.80
N VAL A 195 -1.26 4.11 -4.10
CA VAL A 195 -2.10 5.20 -4.60
C VAL A 195 -1.28 6.48 -4.82
N THR A 196 -0.35 6.81 -3.91
CA THR A 196 0.50 8.01 -4.03
C THR A 196 1.39 7.95 -5.27
N LEU A 197 2.00 6.80 -5.58
CA LEU A 197 2.83 6.64 -6.77
C LEU A 197 2.00 6.90 -8.04
N PHE A 198 0.81 6.32 -8.12
CA PHE A 198 -0.06 6.48 -9.28
C PHE A 198 -0.63 7.89 -9.40
N ILE A 199 -0.90 8.57 -8.28
CA ILE A 199 -1.22 10.00 -8.28
C ILE A 199 -0.05 10.78 -8.87
N MET A 200 1.18 10.57 -8.38
CA MET A 200 2.37 11.26 -8.90
C MET A 200 2.55 11.05 -10.41
N LEU A 201 2.40 9.81 -10.89
CA LEU A 201 2.46 9.49 -12.32
C LEU A 201 1.35 10.19 -13.11
N SER A 202 0.11 10.18 -12.62
CA SER A 202 -1.00 10.84 -13.30
C SER A 202 -0.76 12.35 -13.46
N TYR A 203 -0.29 13.03 -12.41
CA TYR A 203 0.07 14.45 -12.47
C TYR A 203 1.29 14.72 -13.34
N TYR A 204 2.30 13.85 -13.31
CA TYR A 204 3.46 13.96 -14.19
C TYR A 204 3.07 13.87 -15.68
N PHE A 205 2.22 12.91 -16.04
CA PHE A 205 1.76 12.74 -17.41
C PHE A 205 0.78 13.84 -17.84
N MET A 206 -0.10 14.29 -16.95
CA MET A 206 -0.91 15.49 -17.18
C MET A 206 -0.02 16.71 -17.43
N TYR A 207 1.02 16.91 -16.64
CA TYR A 207 1.96 18.01 -16.86
C TYR A 207 2.67 17.91 -18.22
N CYS A 208 3.09 16.71 -18.63
CA CYS A 208 3.64 16.47 -19.97
C CYS A 208 2.62 16.78 -21.09
N TYR A 209 1.34 16.55 -20.85
CA TYR A 209 0.25 16.93 -21.76
C TYR A 209 0.07 18.45 -21.82
N LEU A 210 0.05 19.13 -20.67
CA LEU A 210 -0.10 20.59 -20.58
C LEU A 210 1.03 21.37 -21.27
N GLN A 211 2.21 20.77 -21.39
CA GLN A 211 3.35 21.35 -22.12
C GLN A 211 3.20 21.26 -23.65
N LYS A 212 2.22 20.53 -24.17
CA LYS A 212 1.96 20.41 -25.61
C LYS A 212 0.92 21.44 -26.05
N SER A 213 1.02 21.85 -27.31
CA SER A 213 0.06 22.71 -27.99
C SER A 213 -0.53 21.94 -29.16
N PHE A 214 -1.85 22.03 -29.38
CA PHE A 214 -2.49 21.44 -30.55
C PHE A 214 -2.01 22.06 -31.86
N TYR A 215 -1.54 23.31 -31.78
CA TYR A 215 -1.02 24.06 -32.90
C TYR A 215 0.42 23.62 -33.24
N ASP A 216 1.30 23.40 -32.25
CA ASP A 216 2.69 23.01 -32.53
C ASP A 216 2.89 21.50 -32.68
N THR A 217 1.99 20.71 -32.11
CA THR A 217 2.13 19.26 -32.00
C THR A 217 0.90 18.58 -32.57
N LYS A 218 1.11 17.67 -33.52
CA LYS A 218 0.03 16.81 -34.07
C LYS A 218 -0.82 16.23 -32.95
N LEU A 219 -2.15 16.37 -33.07
CA LEU A 219 -3.13 15.95 -32.06
C LEU A 219 -2.87 14.52 -31.55
N GLN A 220 -2.57 13.58 -32.44
CA GLN A 220 -2.28 12.17 -32.08
C GLN A 220 -1.16 12.02 -31.04
N LYS A 221 -0.12 12.86 -31.08
CA LYS A 221 0.99 12.82 -30.11
C LYS A 221 0.60 13.36 -28.74
N THR A 222 -0.52 14.08 -28.63
CA THR A 222 -1.05 14.55 -27.34
C THR A 222 -1.82 13.44 -26.61
N PHE A 223 -2.32 12.42 -27.34
CA PHE A 223 -3.04 11.30 -26.74
C PHE A 223 -2.15 10.35 -25.95
N ILE A 224 -0.85 10.26 -26.25
CA ILE A 224 0.07 9.40 -25.48
C ILE A 224 0.16 9.85 -24.01
N PRO A 225 0.60 11.09 -23.69
CA PRO A 225 0.67 11.52 -22.29
C PRO A 225 -0.72 11.56 -21.64
N LEU A 226 -1.78 11.90 -22.38
CA LEU A 226 -3.13 11.90 -21.83
C LEU A 226 -3.64 10.48 -21.50
N GLY A 227 -3.36 9.50 -22.36
CA GLY A 227 -3.70 8.09 -22.14
C GLY A 227 -2.91 7.50 -20.97
N LEU A 228 -1.61 7.79 -20.88
CA LEU A 228 -0.79 7.39 -19.72
C LEU A 228 -1.29 8.04 -18.42
N CYS A 229 -1.72 9.30 -18.46
CA CYS A 229 -2.38 9.95 -17.33
C CYS A 229 -3.66 9.21 -16.93
N GLY A 230 -4.50 8.84 -17.89
CA GLY A 230 -5.73 8.08 -17.64
C GLY A 230 -5.49 6.70 -17.03
N VAL A 231 -4.48 5.96 -17.53
CA VAL A 231 -4.08 4.66 -16.98
C VAL A 231 -3.57 4.81 -15.55
N ALA A 232 -2.65 5.74 -15.30
CA ALA A 232 -2.14 5.99 -13.95
C ALA A 232 -3.27 6.42 -12.99
N MET A 233 -4.18 7.27 -13.45
CA MET A 233 -5.36 7.67 -12.68
C MET A 233 -6.25 6.46 -12.34
N GLY A 234 -6.52 5.58 -13.31
CA GLY A 234 -7.30 4.37 -13.09
C GLY A 234 -6.65 3.41 -12.08
N LEU A 235 -5.33 3.25 -12.14
CA LEU A 235 -4.57 2.46 -11.16
C LEU A 235 -4.66 3.07 -9.76
N SER A 236 -4.62 4.41 -9.66
CA SER A 236 -4.81 5.12 -8.40
C SER A 236 -6.17 4.81 -7.77
N TRP A 237 -7.25 4.87 -8.56
CA TRP A 237 -8.61 4.54 -8.10
C TRP A 237 -8.72 3.10 -7.64
N ALA A 238 -8.13 2.18 -8.41
CA ALA A 238 -8.10 0.77 -8.10
C ALA A 238 -7.29 0.44 -6.83
N SER A 239 -6.42 1.34 -6.36
CA SER A 239 -5.66 1.19 -5.11
C SER A 239 -6.37 1.79 -3.89
N LYS A 240 -6.90 3.02 -3.97
CA LYS A 240 -7.57 3.70 -2.85
C LYS A 240 -8.50 4.81 -3.34
N TRP A 241 -9.61 5.02 -2.64
CA TRP A 241 -10.59 6.08 -2.98
C TRP A 241 -10.00 7.49 -2.99
N THR A 242 -8.90 7.73 -2.27
CA THR A 242 -8.16 9.00 -2.31
C THR A 242 -7.66 9.35 -3.71
N GLY A 243 -7.48 8.35 -4.58
CA GLY A 243 -7.19 8.54 -6.00
C GLY A 243 -8.28 9.33 -6.73
N ILE A 244 -9.56 9.12 -6.40
CA ILE A 244 -10.69 9.86 -7.01
C ILE A 244 -10.62 11.34 -6.64
N TYR A 245 -10.31 11.65 -5.38
CA TYR A 245 -10.15 13.04 -4.95
C TYR A 245 -9.01 13.73 -5.72
N SER A 246 -7.91 13.02 -5.95
CA SER A 246 -6.79 13.54 -6.75
C SER A 246 -7.18 13.86 -8.20
N SER A 247 -8.13 13.10 -8.78
CA SER A 247 -8.61 13.28 -10.15
C SER A 247 -9.43 14.55 -10.35
N VAL A 248 -10.02 15.10 -9.30
CA VAL A 248 -10.68 16.41 -9.37
C VAL A 248 -9.69 17.49 -9.81
N GLY A 249 -8.47 17.47 -9.26
CA GLY A 249 -7.40 18.40 -9.67
C GLY A 249 -6.96 18.18 -11.12
N LEU A 250 -6.84 16.92 -11.57
CA LEU A 250 -6.54 16.60 -12.97
C LEU A 250 -7.63 17.09 -13.93
N CYS A 251 -8.89 16.93 -13.54
CA CYS A 251 -10.05 17.39 -14.28
C CYS A 251 -10.03 18.92 -14.45
N ILE A 252 -9.77 19.65 -13.36
CA ILE A 252 -9.61 21.11 -13.38
C ILE A 252 -8.45 21.50 -14.31
N LEU A 253 -7.28 20.89 -14.17
CA LEU A 253 -6.12 21.18 -15.02
C LEU A 253 -6.42 20.94 -16.50
N PHE A 254 -7.09 19.83 -16.82
CA PHE A 254 -7.49 19.50 -18.19
C PHE A 254 -8.44 20.54 -18.78
N PHE A 255 -9.53 20.87 -18.08
CA PHE A 255 -10.52 21.82 -18.58
C PHE A 255 -9.97 23.26 -18.64
N LEU A 256 -9.14 23.67 -17.69
CA LEU A 256 -8.43 24.95 -17.75
C LEU A 256 -7.49 25.02 -18.95
N HIS A 257 -6.81 23.91 -19.27
CA HIS A 257 -5.98 23.84 -20.46
C HIS A 257 -6.81 23.96 -21.74
N MET A 258 -7.92 23.21 -21.84
CA MET A 258 -8.84 23.31 -22.98
C MET A 258 -9.40 24.72 -23.14
N TYR A 259 -9.83 25.33 -22.04
CA TYR A 259 -10.31 26.71 -22.04
C TYR A 259 -9.24 27.70 -22.49
N ARG A 260 -7.99 27.54 -22.03
CA ARG A 260 -6.86 28.36 -22.46
C ARG A 260 -6.62 28.23 -23.97
N ARG A 261 -6.62 27.01 -24.52
CA ARG A 261 -6.45 26.78 -25.97
C ARG A 261 -7.60 27.37 -26.79
N TYR A 262 -8.83 27.22 -26.31
CA TYR A 262 -9.99 27.88 -26.91
C TYR A 262 -9.85 29.40 -26.92
N ARG A 263 -9.36 30.01 -25.83
CA ARG A 263 -9.11 31.47 -25.80
C ARG A 263 -7.99 31.90 -26.75
N GLU A 264 -6.94 31.11 -26.88
CA GLU A 264 -5.86 31.37 -27.85
C GLU A 264 -6.43 31.43 -29.29
N TYR A 265 -7.31 30.49 -29.64
CA TYR A 265 -8.05 30.52 -30.91
C TYR A 265 -8.92 31.77 -31.08
N VAL A 266 -9.75 32.12 -30.09
CA VAL A 266 -10.62 33.31 -30.16
C VAL A 266 -9.81 34.60 -30.32
N ILE A 267 -8.65 34.71 -29.66
CA ILE A 267 -7.74 35.86 -29.80
C ILE A 267 -7.11 35.89 -31.20
N ALA A 268 -6.72 34.72 -31.73
CA ALA A 268 -6.19 34.61 -33.07
C ALA A 268 -7.20 35.11 -34.12
N CYS A 269 -8.47 34.70 -34.03
CA CYS A 269 -9.54 35.19 -34.91
C CYS A 269 -9.74 36.71 -34.84
N LYS A 270 -9.59 37.32 -33.65
CA LYS A 270 -9.73 38.78 -33.47
C LYS A 270 -8.53 39.57 -34.01
N THR A 271 -7.34 38.96 -34.02
CA THR A 271 -6.10 39.61 -34.44
C THR A 271 -5.30 38.75 -35.42
N PRO A 272 -5.77 38.54 -36.66
CA PRO A 272 -5.21 37.52 -37.55
C PRO A 272 -3.73 37.71 -37.94
N ARG A 273 -3.22 38.95 -37.83
CA ARG A 273 -1.81 39.29 -38.11
C ARG A 273 -0.90 39.22 -36.87
N GLY A 274 -1.42 38.79 -35.72
CA GLY A 274 -0.67 38.70 -34.47
C GLY A 274 0.05 37.36 -34.27
N GLN A 275 0.66 37.21 -33.10
CA GLN A 275 1.31 35.96 -32.66
C GLN A 275 1.07 35.71 -31.16
N THR A 276 0.91 34.45 -30.77
CA THR A 276 0.82 34.02 -29.36
C THR A 276 1.82 32.89 -29.10
N ASN A 277 2.68 33.06 -28.08
CA ASN A 277 3.75 32.10 -27.72
C ASN A 277 4.64 31.68 -28.90
N GLY A 278 4.89 32.58 -29.86
CA GLY A 278 5.71 32.31 -31.05
C GLY A 278 4.96 31.68 -32.23
N ILE A 279 3.65 31.42 -32.11
CA ILE A 279 2.82 30.85 -33.17
C ILE A 279 2.01 31.97 -33.83
N SER A 280 2.02 32.03 -35.17
CA SER A 280 1.22 32.98 -35.95
C SER A 280 -0.28 32.74 -35.75
N HIS A 281 -1.05 33.80 -35.55
CA HIS A 281 -2.50 33.71 -35.42
C HIS A 281 -3.17 33.17 -36.69
N ALA A 282 -2.64 33.47 -37.87
CA ALA A 282 -3.13 32.88 -39.12
C ALA A 282 -3.03 31.35 -39.09
N TYR A 283 -1.90 30.81 -38.63
CA TYR A 283 -1.69 29.37 -38.52
C TYR A 283 -2.64 28.69 -37.53
N ILE A 284 -2.95 29.36 -36.41
CA ILE A 284 -3.93 28.91 -35.40
C ILE A 284 -5.37 28.91 -35.94
N ILE A 285 -5.69 29.81 -36.87
CA ILE A 285 -7.03 29.86 -37.49
C ILE A 285 -7.20 28.71 -38.50
N ASP A 286 -6.12 28.39 -39.22
CA ASP A 286 -6.12 27.40 -40.30
C ASP A 286 -6.01 25.94 -39.81
N ASN A 287 -5.66 25.70 -38.53
CA ASN A 287 -5.45 24.37 -37.93
C ASN A 287 -6.16 24.21 -36.59
#